data_AF-A0AAD1H283-F1
#
_entry.id   AF-A0AAD1H283-F1
#
_cell.length_a   1.000
_cell.length_b   1.000
_cell.length_c   1.000
_cell.angle_alpha   90.00
_cell.angle_beta   90.00
_cell.angle_gamma   90.00
#
_symmetry.space_group_name_H-M   'P 1'
#
loop_
_entity.id
_entity.type
_entity.pdbx_description
1 polymer ?
#
loop_
_entity_poly.entity_id
_entity_poly.type
_entity_poly.pdbx_seq_one_letter_code
_entity_poly.pdbx_strand_id
1 'polypeptide(L)' 'MVAADEMLVAGVPWPRYKAVALIAGFATLLLVAVLTASVAPSVLAAAGVSVSVGVVLKALQQPRQ' A
#
# COMPACT_ATOMS: atom_id res chain seq x y z
N MET A 1 11.74 -22.15 3.37
CA MET A 1 11.05 -21.87 2.09
C MET A 1 10.31 -20.56 2.30
N VAL A 2 10.77 -19.44 1.74
CA VAL A 2 10.03 -18.17 1.82
C VAL A 2 8.72 -18.42 1.09
N ALA A 3 7.59 -18.31 1.79
CA ALA A 3 6.28 -18.45 1.15
C ALA A 3 6.25 -17.48 -0.03
N ALA A 4 5.70 -17.90 -1.19
CA ALA A 4 5.70 -17.08 -2.41
C ALA A 4 5.03 -15.70 -2.24
N ASP A 5 4.41 -15.45 -1.08
CA ASP A 5 3.75 -14.21 -0.69
C ASP A 5 4.60 -13.25 0.18
N GLU A 6 5.79 -13.66 0.62
CA GLU A 6 6.66 -12.82 1.47
C GLU A 6 7.86 -12.29 0.68
N MET A 7 8.06 -10.97 0.72
CA MET A 7 9.28 -10.29 0.27
C MET A 7 10.16 -9.96 1.46
N LEU A 8 11.43 -10.31 1.40
CA LEU A 8 12.41 -9.88 2.40
C LEU A 8 12.78 -8.42 2.16
N VAL A 9 12.39 -7.54 3.08
CA VAL A 9 12.77 -6.13 3.09
C VAL A 9 13.67 -5.91 4.30
N ALA A 10 14.93 -5.50 4.07
CA ALA A 10 15.93 -5.28 5.12
C ALA A 10 16.05 -6.44 6.13
N GLY A 11 15.98 -7.69 5.64
CA GLY A 11 16.05 -8.90 6.47
C GLY A 11 14.76 -9.25 7.21
N VAL A 12 13.71 -8.43 7.11
CA VAL A 12 12.39 -8.70 7.70
C VAL A 12 11.48 -9.32 6.64
N PRO A 13 10.89 -10.51 6.89
CA PRO A 13 9.86 -11.06 6.01
C PRO A 13 8.65 -10.12 6.01
N TRP A 14 8.36 -9.57 4.83
CA TRP A 14 7.37 -8.55 4.63
C TRP A 14 6.28 -9.06 3.68
N PRO A 15 5.01 -9.09 4.11
CA PRO A 15 3.93 -9.54 3.25
C PRO A 15 3.76 -8.67 2.00
N ARG A 16 3.56 -9.29 0.83
CA ARG A 16 3.40 -8.59 -0.46
C ARG A 16 2.30 -7.54 -0.47
N TYR A 17 1.21 -7.74 0.27
CA TYR A 17 0.11 -6.78 0.33
C TYR A 17 0.56 -5.39 0.83
N LYS A 18 1.59 -5.33 1.68
CA LYS A 18 2.13 -4.06 2.18
C LYS A 18 2.85 -3.28 1.09
N ALA A 19 3.55 -3.96 0.19
CA ALA A 19 4.22 -3.33 -0.95
C ALA A 19 3.18 -2.74 -1.93
N VAL A 20 2.12 -3.50 -2.24
CA VAL A 20 1.04 -3.03 -3.13
C VAL A 20 0.33 -1.82 -2.53
N ALA A 21 0.03 -1.84 -1.23
CA ALA A 21 -0.56 -0.72 -0.52
C ALA A 21 0.31 0.56 -0.58
N LEU A 22 1.64 0.42 -0.50
CA LEU A 22 2.56 1.55 -0.59
C LEU A 22 2.64 2.12 -2.00
N ILE A 23 2.70 1.26 -3.02
CA ILE A 23 2.70 1.68 -4.43
C ILE A 23 1.38 2.40 -4.75
N ALA A 24 0.25 1.86 -4.32
CA ALA A 24 -1.06 2.47 -4.54
C ALA A 24 -1.17 3.84 -3.87
N GLY A 25 -0.77 3.95 -2.59
CA GLY A 25 -0.74 5.22 -1.88
C GLY A 25 0.17 6.26 -2.56
N PHE A 26 1.37 5.86 -2.98
CA PHE A 26 2.29 6.74 -3.69
C PHE A 26 1.74 7.22 -5.04
N ALA A 27 1.13 6.31 -5.81
CA ALA A 27 0.48 6.66 -7.08
C ALA A 27 -0.67 7.65 -6.87
N THR A 28 -1.48 7.47 -5.83
CA THR A 28 -2.53 8.43 -5.46
C THR A 28 -1.94 9.78 -5.05
N LEU A 29 -0.84 9.82 -4.28
CA LEU A 29 -0.17 11.06 -3.90
C LEU A 29 0.27 11.84 -5.14
N LEU A 30 0.93 11.17 -6.09
CA LEU A 30 1.34 11.81 -7.33
C LEU A 30 0.14 12.30 -8.13
N LEU A 31 -0.90 11.47 -8.26
CA LEU A 31 -2.11 11.84 -8.99
C LEU A 31 -2.79 13.07 -8.37
N VAL A 32 -3.02 13.07 -7.05
CA VAL A 32 -3.68 14.18 -6.37
C VAL A 32 -2.79 15.42 -6.38
N ALA A 33 -1.47 15.28 -6.21
CA ALA A 33 -0.55 16.40 -6.28
C ALA A 33 -0.56 17.07 -7.67
N VAL A 34 -0.60 16.28 -8.74
CA VAL A 34 -0.71 16.81 -10.12
C VAL A 34 -2.06 17.49 -10.34
N LEU A 35 -3.16 16.90 -9.87
CA LEU A 35 -4.50 17.42 -10.09
C LEU A 35 -4.85 18.64 -9.23
N THR A 36 -4.29 18.75 -8.02
CA THR A 36 -4.63 19.83 -7.07
C THR A 36 -3.52 20.86 -6.85
N ALA A 37 -2.29 20.57 -7.27
CA ALA A 37 -1.10 21.38 -6.98
C ALA A 37 -0.91 21.71 -5.48
N SER A 38 -1.52 20.93 -4.58
CA SER A 38 -1.54 21.18 -3.13
C SER A 38 -1.10 19.94 -2.35
N VAL A 39 -0.15 20.14 -1.44
CA VAL A 39 0.51 19.07 -0.69
C VAL A 39 -0.40 18.47 0.38
N ALA A 40 -1.17 19.32 1.07
CA ALA A 40 -2.01 18.90 2.20
C ALA A 40 -3.10 17.86 1.83
N PRO A 41 -3.98 18.08 0.83
CA PRO A 41 -4.99 17.09 0.45
C PRO A 41 -4.38 15.84 -0.20
N SER A 42 -3.22 15.98 -0.85
CA SER A 42 -2.56 14.89 -1.55
C SER A 42 -2.01 13.82 -0.61
N VAL A 43 -1.33 14.23 0.46
CA VAL A 43 -0.79 13.29 1.46
C VAL A 43 -1.92 12.55 2.17
N LEU A 44 -3.02 13.25 2.51
CA LEU A 44 -4.18 12.63 3.16
C LEU A 44 -4.87 11.60 2.26
N ALA A 45 -5.08 11.93 0.98
CA ALA A 45 -5.66 11.02 0.01
C ALA A 45 -4.78 9.77 -0.20
N ALA A 46 -3.47 9.97 -0.34
CA ALA A 46 -2.48 8.90 -0.45
C ALA A 46 -2.48 7.96 0.76
N ALA A 47 -2.51 8.52 1.97
CA ALA A 47 -2.58 7.75 3.21
C ALA A 47 -3.88 6.93 3.27
N GLY A 48 -5.02 7.55 2.94
CA GLY A 48 -6.31 6.87 2.88
C GLY A 48 -6.33 5.70 1.88
N VAL A 49 -5.77 5.90 0.69
CA VAL A 49 -5.67 4.83 -0.32
C VAL A 49 -4.73 3.72 0.13
N SER A 50 -3.57 4.05 0.71
CA SER A 50 -2.64 3.03 1.20
C SER A 50 -3.27 2.16 2.29
N VAL A 51 -3.95 2.78 3.27
CA VAL A 51 -4.64 2.05 4.34
C VAL A 51 -5.76 1.17 3.78
N SER A 52 -6.62 1.72 2.92
CA SER A 52 -7.73 0.95 2.35
C SER A 52 -7.26 -0.22 1.49
N VAL A 53 -6.26 -0.02 0.61
CA VAL A 53 -5.66 -1.11 -0.19
C VAL A 53 -5.02 -2.16 0.71
N GLY A 54 -4.26 -1.76 1.73
CA GLY A 54 -3.64 -2.67 2.68
C GLY A 54 -4.67 -3.51 3.46
N VAL A 55 -5.76 -2.89 3.91
CA VAL A 55 -6.85 -3.57 4.62
C VAL A 55 -7.60 -4.53 3.70
N VAL A 56 -7.93 -4.12 2.47
CA VAL A 56 -8.64 -4.97 1.49
C VAL A 56 -7.79 -6.18 1.12
N LEU A 57 -6.51 -5.98 0.78
CA LEU A 57 -5.63 -7.09 0.42
C LEU A 57 -5.40 -8.02 1.61
N LYS A 58 -5.22 -7.49 2.81
CA LYS A 58 -5.14 -8.30 4.03
C LYS A 58 -6.43 -9.10 4.24
N ALA A 59 -7.59 -8.48 4.10
CA ALA A 59 -8.88 -9.14 4.21
C ALA A 59 -9.12 -10.20 3.13
N LEU A 60 -8.52 -10.05 1.94
CA LEU A 60 -8.55 -11.05 0.85
C LEU A 60 -7.51 -12.18 1.03
N GLN A 61 -6.46 -11.97 1.81
CA GLN A 61 -5.47 -13.01 2.17
C GLN A 61 -5.84 -13.76 3.46
N GLN A 62 -6.53 -13.12 4.39
CA GLN A 62 -7.11 -13.73 5.59
C GLN A 62 -8.20 -14.80 5.39
N PRO A 63 -8.94 -14.95 4.27
CA PRO A 63 -9.92 -16.03 4.09
C PRO A 63 -9.26 -17.38 3.80
N ARG A 64 -7.93 -17.43 3.72
CA ARG A 64 -7.16 -18.57 3.23
C ARG A 64 -6.04 -19.01 4.20
N GLN A 65 -6.22 -18.74 5.48
CA GLN A 65 -5.46 -19.27 6.63
C GLN A 65 -6.45 -19.88 7.62
#